data_AF-A0A2N2Z123-F1
#
_entry.id   AF-A0A2N2Z123-F1
#
_cell.length_a   1.000
_cell.length_b   1.000
_cell.length_c   1.000
_cell.angle_alpha   90.00
_cell.angle_beta   90.00
_cell.angle_gamma   90.00
#
_symmetry.space_group_name_H-M   'P 1'
#
loop_
_entity.id
_entity.type
_entity.pdbx_description
1 polymer ?
#
loop_
_entity_poly.entity_id
_entity_poly.type
_entity_poly.pdbx_seq_one_letter_code
_entity_poly.pdbx_strand_id
1 'polypeptide(L)'
;MSLFLDQCYEQMNQGEVLVAYKGTIGADVIANTLSMVELKLENSDVHNSIKKKLYNVLVESLQNLYHHVDTPMGNFDNDSDTKSNYGIFILNESENTFRISTGNFIQNDKIPAIKEKIDKINSLSAEELKDFYKFVLNNQKFSEKGGGGLGLIDMARKTGNKLE
;
A
#
# COMPACT_ATOMS: atom_id res chain seq x y z
N MET A 1 17.82 -12.30 -5.07
CA MET A 1 16.79 -11.46 -4.41
C MET A 1 16.80 -10.02 -4.92
N SER A 2 17.95 -9.38 -5.15
CA SER A 2 17.99 -8.01 -5.72
C SER A 2 17.34 -7.89 -7.09
N LEU A 3 17.66 -8.80 -8.03
CA LEU A 3 17.16 -8.76 -9.41
C LEU A 3 15.63 -8.77 -9.55
N PHE A 4 14.92 -9.54 -8.73
CA PHE A 4 13.44 -9.58 -8.77
C PHE A 4 12.85 -8.26 -8.26
N LEU A 5 13.42 -7.72 -7.18
CA LEU A 5 13.00 -6.43 -6.63
C LEU A 5 13.32 -5.27 -7.58
N ASP A 6 14.44 -5.35 -8.30
CA ASP A 6 14.80 -4.38 -9.34
C ASP A 6 13.82 -4.45 -10.53
N GLN A 7 13.44 -5.65 -10.96
CA GLN A 7 12.40 -5.83 -11.99
C GLN A 7 11.03 -5.32 -11.53
N CYS A 8 10.61 -5.60 -10.29
CA CYS A 8 9.38 -5.03 -9.75
C CYS A 8 9.45 -3.50 -9.69
N TYR A 9 10.58 -2.95 -9.25
CA TYR A 9 10.79 -1.50 -9.21
C TYR A 9 10.67 -0.86 -10.60
N GLU A 10 11.28 -1.46 -11.62
CA GLU A 10 11.16 -1.00 -13.01
C GLU A 10 9.72 -1.09 -13.53
N GLN A 11 8.99 -2.16 -13.22
CA GLN A 11 7.60 -2.34 -13.64
C GLN A 11 6.63 -1.36 -12.95
N MET A 12 6.90 -1.05 -11.68
CA MET A 12 6.10 -0.14 -10.87
C MET A 12 6.34 1.32 -11.24
N ASN A 13 7.51 1.63 -11.80
CA ASN A 13 7.86 2.97 -12.23
C ASN A 13 7.16 3.34 -13.54
N GLN A 14 6.00 3.99 -13.44
CA GLN A 14 5.23 4.46 -14.60
C GLN A 14 4.91 5.95 -14.43
N GLY A 15 5.61 6.81 -15.18
CA GLY A 15 5.47 8.26 -15.12
C GLY A 15 6.61 8.94 -14.35
N GLU A 16 6.37 10.17 -13.88
CA GLU A 16 7.37 10.91 -13.10
C GLU A 16 7.39 10.37 -11.67
N VAL A 17 8.55 9.94 -11.18
CA VAL A 17 8.70 9.47 -9.80
C VAL A 17 8.72 10.66 -8.85
N LEU A 18 7.69 10.80 -8.02
CA LEU A 18 7.69 11.78 -6.95
C LEU A 18 8.47 11.28 -5.75
N VAL A 19 8.25 10.02 -5.37
CA VAL A 19 8.92 9.37 -4.24
C VAL A 19 9.12 7.91 -4.58
N ALA A 20 10.31 7.40 -4.30
CA ALA A 20 10.63 5.99 -4.40
C ALA A 20 11.45 5.58 -3.20
N TYR A 21 11.07 4.48 -2.57
CA TYR A 21 11.79 3.89 -1.44
C TYR A 21 11.91 2.38 -1.62
N LYS A 22 13.10 1.87 -1.33
CA LYS A 22 13.41 0.45 -1.35
C LYS A 22 14.30 0.15 -0.15
N GLY A 23 13.82 -0.63 0.80
CA GLY A 23 14.55 -0.90 2.03
C GLY A 23 13.66 -1.36 3.17
N THR A 24 14.20 -1.29 4.38
CA THR A 24 13.47 -1.63 5.61
C THR A 24 12.48 -0.54 5.96
N ILE A 25 11.19 -0.87 5.94
CA ILE A 25 10.10 0.04 6.28
C ILE A 25 10.00 0.19 7.80
N GLY A 26 10.51 1.32 8.30
CA GLY A 26 10.39 1.77 9.68
C GLY A 26 9.36 2.89 9.86
N ALA A 27 9.00 3.17 11.11
CA ALA A 27 8.06 4.26 11.44
C ALA A 27 8.61 5.64 11.01
N ASP A 28 9.93 5.81 11.08
CA ASP A 28 10.66 7.00 10.61
C ASP A 28 10.56 7.17 9.09
N VAL A 29 10.72 6.08 8.32
CA VAL A 29 10.58 6.09 6.85
C VAL A 29 9.16 6.49 6.45
N ILE A 30 8.15 5.95 7.15
CA ILE A 30 6.73 6.28 6.90
C ILE A 30 6.48 7.76 7.18
N ALA A 31 6.89 8.25 8.36
CA ALA A 31 6.69 9.65 8.74
C ALA A 31 7.37 10.61 7.75
N ASN A 32 8.64 10.36 7.42
CA ASN A 32 9.40 11.17 6.47
C ASN A 32 8.77 11.17 5.06
N THR A 33 8.28 10.01 4.61
CA THR A 33 7.60 9.88 3.31
C THR A 33 6.30 10.68 3.29
N LEU A 34 5.49 10.59 4.35
CA LEU A 34 4.23 11.33 4.46
C LEU A 34 4.48 12.84 4.43
N SER A 35 5.44 13.34 5.21
CA SER A 35 5.79 14.76 5.22
C SER A 35 6.35 15.24 3.88
N MET A 36 7.16 14.43 3.20
CA MET A 36 7.70 14.77 1.88
C MET A 36 6.59 14.89 0.83
N VAL A 37 5.64 13.96 0.82
CA VAL A 37 4.51 14.00 -0.12
C VAL A 37 3.57 15.17 0.20
N GLU A 38 3.30 15.44 1.48
CA GLU A 38 2.47 16.57 1.91
C GLU A 38 3.04 17.90 1.42
N LEU A 39 4.34 18.15 1.64
CA LEU A 39 5.02 19.36 1.15
C LEU A 39 4.99 19.47 -0.38
N LYS A 40 5.18 18.37 -1.11
CA LYS A 40 5.08 18.38 -2.58
C LYS A 40 3.67 18.75 -3.04
N LEU A 41 2.65 18.18 -2.40
CA LEU A 41 1.25 18.46 -2.73
C LEU A 41 0.87 19.90 -2.38
N GLU A 42 1.32 20.45 -1.26
CA GLU A 42 1.07 21.85 -0.90
C GLU A 42 1.53 22.83 -1.99
N ASN A 43 2.68 22.56 -2.61
CA ASN A 43 3.26 23.38 -3.66
C ASN A 43 2.74 23.07 -5.08
N SER A 44 1.78 22.15 -5.22
CA SER A 44 1.18 21.77 -6.52
C SER A 44 -0.18 22.42 -6.75
N ASP A 45 -0.53 22.68 -8.02
CA ASP A 45 -1.85 23.18 -8.45
C ASP A 45 -2.97 22.11 -8.41
N VAL A 46 -2.71 20.96 -7.79
CA VAL A 46 -3.67 19.87 -7.64
C VAL A 46 -4.87 20.32 -6.80
N HIS A 47 -6.07 19.87 -7.15
CA HIS A 47 -7.27 20.18 -6.38
C HIS A 47 -7.22 19.56 -4.97
N ASN A 48 -7.65 20.29 -3.93
CA ASN A 48 -7.61 19.83 -2.53
C ASN A 48 -8.31 18.48 -2.30
N SER A 49 -9.39 18.19 -3.03
CA SER A 49 -10.06 16.88 -2.96
C SER A 49 -9.15 15.73 -3.40
N ILE A 50 -8.32 15.94 -4.41
CA ILE A 50 -7.35 14.94 -4.90
C ILE A 50 -6.21 14.80 -3.90
N LYS A 51 -5.68 15.90 -3.36
CA LYS A 51 -4.64 15.89 -2.31
C LYS A 51 -5.06 15.06 -1.10
N LYS A 52 -6.26 15.31 -0.57
CA LYS A 52 -6.82 14.54 0.56
C LYS A 52 -6.99 13.07 0.22
N LYS A 53 -7.47 12.76 -0.98
CA LYS A 53 -7.67 11.38 -1.45
C LYS A 53 -6.34 10.64 -1.56
N LEU A 54 -5.33 11.27 -2.17
CA LEU A 54 -3.98 10.73 -2.28
C LEU A 54 -3.35 10.46 -0.91
N TYR A 55 -3.41 11.43 0.00
CA TYR A 55 -2.86 11.28 1.34
C TYR A 55 -3.48 10.11 2.11
N ASN A 56 -4.81 9.94 2.02
CA ASN A 56 -5.50 8.81 2.62
C ASN A 56 -5.02 7.45 2.06
N VAL A 57 -4.93 7.33 0.74
CA VAL A 57 -4.46 6.09 0.09
C VAL A 57 -3.00 5.82 0.44
N LEU A 58 -2.19 6.86 0.54
CA LEU A 58 -0.78 6.77 0.94
C LEU A 58 -0.62 6.25 2.36
N VAL A 59 -1.36 6.80 3.32
CA VAL A 59 -1.32 6.35 4.72
C VAL A 59 -1.71 4.87 4.83
N GLU A 60 -2.80 4.46 4.17
CA GLU A 60 -3.23 3.06 4.17
C GLU A 60 -2.19 2.14 3.51
N SER A 61 -1.58 2.57 2.40
CA SER A 61 -0.55 1.81 1.70
C SER A 61 0.71 1.61 2.53
N LEU A 62 1.16 2.66 3.23
CA LEU A 62 2.31 2.59 4.13
C LEU A 62 2.01 1.78 5.40
N GLN A 63 0.79 1.91 5.94
CA GLN A 63 0.35 1.08 7.07
C GLN A 63 0.28 -0.40 6.67
N ASN A 64 -0.17 -0.71 5.45
CA ASN A 64 -0.14 -2.08 4.92
C ASN A 64 1.31 -2.60 4.85
N LEU A 65 2.23 -1.80 4.30
CA LEU A 65 3.66 -2.14 4.26
C LEU A 65 4.28 -2.32 5.65
N TYR A 66 3.76 -1.66 6.69
CA TYR A 66 4.31 -1.79 8.05
C TYR A 66 3.76 -2.98 8.82
N HIS A 67 2.44 -3.23 8.74
CA HIS A 67 1.76 -4.21 9.58
C HIS A 67 1.70 -5.62 8.97
N HIS A 68 1.87 -5.73 7.64
CA HIS A 68 1.68 -6.98 6.91
C HIS A 68 2.95 -7.56 6.28
N VAL A 69 4.14 -7.19 6.76
CA VAL A 69 5.37 -7.89 6.32
C VAL A 69 5.48 -9.23 7.03
N ASP A 70 5.61 -10.29 6.24
CA ASP A 70 5.97 -11.59 6.78
C ASP A 70 7.49 -11.68 6.90
N THR A 71 7.97 -12.08 8.08
CA THR A 71 9.37 -12.48 8.25
C THR A 71 9.62 -13.68 7.33
N PRO A 72 10.58 -13.62 6.38
CA PRO A 72 10.94 -14.79 5.61
C PRO A 72 11.41 -15.89 6.56
N MET A 73 10.75 -17.05 6.54
CA MET A 73 11.22 -18.23 7.26
C MET A 73 12.47 -18.76 6.55
N GLY A 74 13.63 -18.25 6.98
CA GLY A 74 14.93 -18.84 6.71
C GLY A 74 15.73 -18.77 7.99
N ASN A 75 16.19 -19.92 8.47
CA ASN A 75 17.18 -20.03 9.54
C ASN A 75 18.47 -19.32 9.11
N PHE A 76 18.54 -18.01 9.31
CA PHE A 76 19.79 -17.27 9.27
C PHE A 76 20.20 -17.03 10.73
N ASP A 77 21.13 -17.86 11.16
CA ASP A 77 21.88 -17.76 12.39
C ASP A 77 22.30 -16.31 12.68
N ASN A 78 22.04 -15.87 13.91
CA ASN A 78 22.91 -15.00 14.71
C ASN A 78 23.52 -13.76 14.04
N ASP A 79 22.75 -12.97 13.29
CA ASP A 79 23.10 -11.58 13.05
C ASP A 79 21.86 -10.68 13.22
N SER A 80 21.88 -9.92 14.32
CA SER A 80 20.78 -9.14 14.89
C SER A 80 20.29 -7.95 14.05
N ASP A 81 20.56 -7.92 12.75
CA ASP A 81 20.14 -6.82 11.85
C ASP A 81 19.42 -7.29 10.56
N THR A 82 19.05 -8.57 10.45
CA THR A 82 18.18 -9.05 9.36
C THR A 82 16.71 -8.67 9.63
N LYS A 83 16.44 -7.36 9.62
CA LYS A 83 15.17 -6.73 10.00
C LYS A 83 14.02 -7.11 9.06
N SER A 84 13.00 -7.69 9.66
CA SER A 84 11.83 -8.36 9.07
C SER A 84 10.83 -7.49 8.27
N ASN A 85 11.18 -6.29 7.82
CA ASN A 85 10.22 -5.35 7.20
C ASN A 85 10.70 -4.78 5.86
N TYR A 86 11.26 -5.61 4.98
CA TYR A 86 11.73 -5.13 3.68
C TYR A 86 10.57 -4.90 2.70
N GLY A 87 10.52 -3.72 2.08
CA GLY A 87 9.49 -3.35 1.12
C GLY A 87 9.95 -2.34 0.08
N ILE A 88 9.13 -2.20 -0.96
CA ILE A 88 9.24 -1.20 -2.02
C ILE A 88 7.98 -0.33 -1.98
N PHE A 89 8.17 0.96 -2.16
CA PHE A 89 7.12 1.95 -2.32
C PHE A 89 7.50 2.91 -3.44
N ILE A 90 6.58 3.16 -4.37
CA ILE A 90 6.75 4.15 -5.43
C ILE A 90 5.47 4.98 -5.54
N LEU A 91 5.62 6.30 -5.54
CA LEU A 91 4.60 7.27 -5.89
C LEU A 91 4.98 7.92 -7.21
N ASN A 92 4.16 7.70 -8.22
CA ASN A 92 4.27 8.34 -9.52
C ASN A 92 3.18 9.40 -9.72
N GLU A 93 3.51 10.42 -10.49
CA GLU A 93 2.58 11.42 -11.03
C GLU A 93 2.61 11.40 -12.56
N SER A 94 1.43 11.51 -13.17
CA SER A 94 1.26 11.64 -14.62
C SER A 94 -0.02 12.41 -14.93
N GLU A 95 0.08 13.53 -15.63
CA GLU A 95 -1.07 14.32 -16.11
C GLU A 95 -2.17 14.54 -15.04
N ASN A 96 -1.76 14.93 -13.82
CA ASN A 96 -2.66 15.18 -12.68
C ASN A 96 -3.33 13.89 -12.11
N THR A 97 -2.82 12.73 -12.48
CA THR A 97 -3.13 11.43 -11.87
C THR A 97 -1.95 10.95 -11.04
N PHE A 98 -2.25 10.24 -9.95
CA PHE A 98 -1.25 9.71 -9.03
C PHE A 98 -1.39 8.19 -8.96
N ARG A 99 -0.26 7.51 -8.99
CA ARG A 99 -0.18 6.05 -8.81
C ARG A 99 0.69 5.75 -7.60
N ILE A 100 0.14 4.98 -6.66
CA ILE A 100 0.87 4.43 -5.54
C ILE A 100 1.06 2.94 -5.78
N SER A 101 2.31 2.50 -5.77
CA SER A 101 2.69 1.11 -5.95
C SER A 101 3.45 0.66 -4.69
N THR A 102 3.03 -0.45 -4.09
CA THR A 102 3.70 -1.04 -2.92
C THR A 102 4.01 -2.51 -3.13
N GLY A 103 5.07 -2.99 -2.50
CA GLY A 103 5.44 -4.41 -2.54
C GLY A 103 6.21 -4.81 -1.30
N ASN A 104 5.86 -5.94 -0.70
CA ASN A 104 6.55 -6.53 0.43
C ASN A 104 6.56 -8.05 0.31
N PHE A 105 7.44 -8.71 1.06
CA PHE A 105 7.46 -10.17 1.12
C PHE A 105 6.24 -10.69 1.88
N ILE A 106 5.60 -11.71 1.31
CA ILE A 106 4.50 -12.47 1.88
C ILE A 106 4.78 -13.97 1.74
N GLN A 107 4.24 -14.79 2.64
CA GLN A 107 4.31 -16.24 2.48
C GLN A 107 3.41 -16.72 1.33
N ASN A 108 3.86 -17.74 0.59
CA ASN A 108 3.18 -18.23 -0.61
C ASN A 108 1.75 -18.74 -0.34
N ASP A 109 1.48 -19.28 0.84
CA ASP A 109 0.16 -19.75 1.29
C ASP A 109 -0.85 -18.60 1.47
N LYS A 110 -0.39 -17.35 1.61
CA LYS A 110 -1.25 -16.17 1.70
C LYS A 110 -1.62 -15.58 0.35
N ILE A 111 -0.90 -15.95 -0.72
CA ILE A 111 -1.16 -15.45 -2.08
C ILE A 111 -2.62 -15.69 -2.50
N PRO A 112 -3.20 -16.91 -2.37
CA PRO A 112 -4.59 -17.15 -2.78
C PRO A 112 -5.59 -16.26 -2.05
N ALA A 113 -5.42 -16.12 -0.73
CA ALA A 113 -6.33 -15.33 0.11
C ALA A 113 -6.26 -13.82 -0.18
N ILE A 114 -5.07 -13.29 -0.49
CA ILE A 114 -4.90 -11.88 -0.89
C ILE A 114 -5.50 -11.66 -2.27
N LYS A 115 -5.23 -12.57 -3.22
CA LYS A 115 -5.75 -12.49 -4.58
C LYS A 115 -7.28 -12.53 -4.61
N GLU A 116 -7.90 -13.47 -3.89
CA GLU A 116 -9.36 -13.57 -3.82
C GLU A 116 -10.00 -12.29 -3.26
N LYS A 117 -9.35 -11.65 -2.27
CA LYS A 117 -9.81 -10.35 -1.73
C LYS A 117 -9.74 -9.25 -2.78
N ILE A 118 -8.62 -9.13 -3.50
CA ILE A 118 -8.43 -8.12 -4.56
C ILE A 118 -9.45 -8.34 -5.68
N ASP A 119 -9.58 -9.59 -6.16
CA ASP A 119 -10.50 -9.96 -7.23
C ASP A 119 -11.95 -9.64 -6.84
N LYS A 120 -12.34 -9.96 -5.60
CA LYS A 120 -13.66 -9.62 -5.06
C LYS A 120 -13.88 -8.10 -5.04
N ILE A 121 -12.93 -7.33 -4.51
CA ILE A 121 -13.05 -5.86 -4.45
C ILE A 121 -13.19 -5.27 -5.86
N ASN A 122 -12.41 -5.75 -6.82
CA ASN A 122 -12.43 -5.30 -8.21
C ASN A 122 -13.69 -5.70 -8.98
N SER A 123 -14.42 -6.72 -8.53
CA SER A 123 -15.69 -7.14 -9.12
C SER A 123 -16.90 -6.30 -8.68
N LEU A 124 -16.79 -5.60 -7.55
CA LEU A 124 -17.90 -4.83 -6.97
C LEU A 124 -18.03 -3.46 -7.66
N SER A 125 -19.26 -3.04 -7.88
CA SER A 125 -19.59 -1.66 -8.26
C SER A 125 -19.34 -0.67 -7.12
N ALA A 126 -19.38 0.63 -7.40
CA ALA A 126 -19.20 1.66 -6.39
C ALA A 126 -20.24 1.60 -5.25
N GLU A 127 -21.49 1.23 -5.56
CA GLU A 127 -22.55 1.04 -4.58
C GLU A 127 -22.30 -0.21 -3.74
N GLU A 128 -21.95 -1.31 -4.38
CA GLU A 128 -21.63 -2.56 -3.70
C GLU A 128 -20.38 -2.45 -2.82
N LEU A 129 -19.34 -1.71 -3.24
CA LEU A 129 -18.17 -1.41 -2.42
C LEU A 129 -18.54 -0.63 -1.16
N LYS A 130 -19.50 0.30 -1.26
CA LYS A 130 -19.97 1.09 -0.11
C LYS A 130 -20.72 0.22 0.88
N ASP A 131 -21.58 -0.67 0.40
CA ASP A 131 -22.33 -1.58 1.26
C ASP A 131 -21.44 -2.67 1.85
N PHE A 132 -20.50 -3.19 1.05
CA PHE A 132 -19.49 -4.13 1.53
C PHE A 132 -18.60 -3.50 2.59
N TYR A 133 -18.16 -2.25 2.41
CA TYR A 133 -17.42 -1.50 3.44
C TYR A 133 -18.20 -1.40 4.76
N LYS A 134 -19.50 -1.02 4.71
CA LYS A 134 -20.35 -0.96 5.90
C LYS A 134 -20.54 -2.32 6.56
N PHE A 135 -20.74 -3.36 5.74
CA PHE A 135 -20.90 -4.72 6.22
C PHE A 135 -19.65 -5.17 6.98
N VAL A 136 -18.47 -4.98 6.40
CA VAL A 136 -17.18 -5.32 7.02
C VAL A 136 -16.97 -4.52 8.31
N LEU A 137 -17.27 -3.21 8.29
CA LEU A 137 -17.18 -2.34 9.47
C LEU A 137 -18.07 -2.81 10.63
N ASN A 138 -19.30 -3.25 10.34
CA ASN A 138 -20.26 -3.69 11.35
C ASN A 138 -20.01 -5.12 11.86
N ASN A 139 -19.40 -5.99 11.04
CA ASN A 139 -19.24 -7.41 11.35
C ASN A 139 -17.84 -7.78 11.84
N GLN A 140 -16.84 -6.90 11.70
CA GLN A 140 -15.52 -7.17 12.24
C GLN A 140 -15.45 -6.86 13.73
N LYS A 141 -15.21 -7.91 14.51
CA LYS A 141 -14.42 -7.77 15.73
C LYS A 141 -13.03 -7.35 15.27
N PHE A 142 -12.58 -6.15 15.65
CA PHE A 142 -11.21 -5.69 15.42
C PHE A 142 -10.24 -6.86 15.67
N SER A 143 -9.57 -7.35 14.61
CA SER A 143 -8.58 -8.39 14.81
C SER A 143 -7.43 -7.80 15.64
N GLU A 144 -6.67 -8.64 16.34
CA GLU A 144 -5.52 -8.20 17.15
C GLU A 144 -4.47 -7.41 16.35
N LYS A 145 -4.53 -7.43 15.00
CA LYS A 145 -3.67 -6.64 14.09
C LYS A 145 -4.33 -5.39 13.48
N GLY A 146 -5.46 -4.94 14.04
CA GLY A 146 -5.95 -3.56 13.87
C GLY A 146 -6.75 -3.22 12.61
N GLY A 147 -6.70 -3.99 11.52
CA GLY A 147 -7.47 -3.67 10.31
C GLY A 147 -7.83 -4.93 9.52
N GLY A 148 -9.09 -5.37 9.55
CA GLY A 148 -9.49 -6.62 8.87
C GLY A 148 -9.61 -6.49 7.35
N GLY A 149 -8.61 -5.96 6.66
CA GLY A 149 -8.65 -5.78 5.21
C GLY A 149 -9.63 -4.69 4.75
N LEU A 150 -10.04 -3.80 5.67
CA LEU A 150 -10.78 -2.57 5.36
C LEU A 150 -9.99 -1.64 4.43
N GLY A 151 -8.66 -1.64 4.55
CA GLY A 151 -7.78 -0.77 3.78
C GLY A 151 -7.93 -0.90 2.27
N LEU A 152 -7.92 -2.13 1.75
CA LEU A 152 -8.09 -2.38 0.31
C LEU A 152 -9.45 -1.89 -0.19
N ILE A 153 -10.51 -2.09 0.62
CA ILE A 153 -11.87 -1.65 0.28
C ILE A 153 -11.96 -0.11 0.29
N ASP A 154 -11.37 0.54 1.31
CA ASP A 154 -11.36 2.00 1.41
C ASP A 154 -10.53 2.64 0.29
N MET A 155 -9.40 2.03 -0.08
CA MET A 155 -8.60 2.45 -1.23
C MET A 155 -9.42 2.36 -2.52
N ALA A 156 -10.01 1.22 -2.85
CA ALA A 156 -10.83 1.06 -4.06
C ALA A 156 -12.03 2.03 -4.09
N ARG A 157 -12.71 2.23 -2.96
CA ARG A 157 -13.83 3.17 -2.84
C ARG A 157 -13.38 4.63 -3.01
N LYS A 158 -12.25 5.01 -2.43
CA LYS A 158 -11.73 6.39 -2.52
C LYS A 158 -11.19 6.65 -3.92
N THR A 159 -10.41 5.74 -4.49
CA THR A 159 -9.83 5.85 -5.85
C THR A 159 -10.90 5.83 -6.92
N GLY A 160 -11.96 5.02 -6.75
CA GLY A 160 -12.90 4.71 -7.82
C GLY A 160 -12.28 3.86 -8.92
N ASN A 161 -11.06 3.36 -8.69
CA ASN A 161 -10.28 2.56 -9.63
C ASN A 161 -10.12 1.14 -9.07
N LYS A 162 -9.89 0.21 -9.98
CA LYS A 162 -9.50 -1.16 -9.62
C LYS A 162 -8.09 -1.16 -9.04
N LEU A 163 -7.86 -2.11 -8.14
CA LEU A 163 -6.53 -2.43 -7.61
C LEU A 163 -5.81 -3.36 -8.59
N GLU A 164 -4.51 -3.16 -8.79
CA GLU A 164 -3.66 -3.97 -9.69
C GLU A 164 -2.62 -4.76 -8.91
#